data_AF-A0A1Q3C411-F1
#
_entry.id   AF-A0A1Q3C411-F1
#
_cell.length_a   1.000
_cell.length_b   1.000
_cell.length_c   1.000
_cell.angle_alpha   90.00
_cell.angle_beta   90.00
_cell.angle_gamma   90.00
#
_symmetry.space_group_name_H-M   'P 1'
#
loop_
_entity.id
_entity.type
_entity.pdbx_description
1 polymer ?
#
loop_
_entity_poly.entity_id
_entity_poly.type
_entity_poly.pdbx_seq_one_letter_code
_entity_poly.pdbx_strand_id
1 'polypeptide(L)'
;MNLQALSPCTFRVSPFISPPKTSRHRSVIRARVEPSEKSVEIMRKFSEQYARKSGTYFCVDKGVTSVVIKGLAEHKDSLGAPLCPCRHYDDKHAEAGQGFWNCPCVPMRERKECHCMLFLTPDNDFAGQDQTISTDEIKASTANL
;
A
#
# COMPACT_ATOMS: atom_id res chain seq x y z
N MET A 1 -40.19 65.14 16.24
CA MET A 1 -40.21 65.66 14.86
C MET A 1 -39.01 65.04 14.15
N ASN A 2 -39.08 64.19 13.13
CA ASN A 2 -40.15 63.69 12.29
C ASN A 2 -39.70 62.36 11.66
N LEU A 3 -40.67 61.44 11.53
CA LEU A 3 -40.95 60.48 10.44
C LEU A 3 -39.80 59.65 9.84
N GLN A 4 -39.80 58.32 10.00
CA GLN A 4 -40.58 57.32 9.23
C GLN A 4 -40.27 57.30 7.71
N ALA A 5 -39.66 56.21 7.24
CA ALA A 5 -40.01 55.58 5.97
C ALA A 5 -39.60 54.10 5.97
N LEU A 6 -40.57 53.24 5.68
CA LEU A 6 -40.49 51.79 5.53
C LEU A 6 -40.40 51.40 4.04
N SER A 7 -39.79 50.25 3.76
CA SER A 7 -40.01 49.34 2.61
C SER A 7 -39.49 49.74 1.20
N PRO A 8 -39.36 48.81 0.21
CA PRO A 8 -39.50 47.35 0.24
C PRO A 8 -38.37 46.55 -0.50
N CYS A 9 -38.48 45.23 -0.43
CA CYS A 9 -37.77 44.17 -1.14
C CYS A 9 -37.27 44.50 -2.57
N THR A 10 -36.04 44.05 -2.90
CA THR A 10 -35.76 43.40 -4.19
C THR A 10 -34.76 42.26 -4.01
N PHE A 11 -35.26 41.03 -4.16
CA PHE A 11 -34.47 39.85 -4.46
C PHE A 11 -33.80 40.05 -5.83
N ARG A 12 -32.48 39.92 -5.91
CA ARG A 12 -31.79 39.74 -7.20
C ARG A 12 -31.18 38.34 -7.23
N VAL A 13 -31.99 37.40 -7.72
CA VAL A 13 -31.54 36.06 -8.09
C VAL A 13 -30.73 36.20 -9.37
N SER A 14 -29.41 36.03 -9.30
CA SER A 14 -28.54 35.92 -10.47
C SER A 14 -28.69 34.53 -11.09
N PRO A 15 -29.04 34.38 -12.38
CA PRO A 15 -29.00 33.09 -13.05
C PRO A 15 -27.58 32.86 -13.58
N PHE A 16 -26.65 32.47 -12.69
CA PHE A 16 -25.37 31.92 -13.16
C PHE A 16 -25.55 30.44 -13.49
N ILE A 17 -25.93 30.19 -14.75
CA ILE A 17 -25.86 28.87 -15.37
C ILE A 17 -24.38 28.47 -15.41
N SER A 18 -24.00 27.51 -14.58
CA SER A 18 -22.66 26.91 -14.63
C SER A 18 -22.61 25.91 -15.79
N PRO A 19 -21.61 25.97 -16.68
CA PRO A 19 -21.47 24.96 -17.74
C PRO A 19 -21.13 23.59 -17.12
N PRO A 20 -21.65 22.47 -17.65
CA PRO A 20 -21.28 21.15 -17.20
C PRO A 20 -19.82 20.90 -17.62
N LYS A 21 -18.90 20.94 -16.65
CA LYS A 21 -17.54 20.45 -16.85
C LYS A 21 -17.63 18.94 -16.98
N THR A 22 -17.72 18.44 -18.21
CA THR A 22 -17.49 17.03 -18.50
C THR A 22 -16.04 16.72 -18.12
N SER A 23 -15.84 16.25 -16.88
CA SER A 23 -14.56 15.74 -16.41
C SER A 23 -14.28 14.47 -17.19
N ARG A 24 -13.58 14.60 -18.32
CA ARG A 24 -12.90 13.48 -18.94
C ARG A 24 -11.75 13.15 -17.99
N HIS A 25 -12.00 12.27 -17.03
CA HIS A 25 -10.95 11.58 -16.29
C HIS A 25 -10.16 10.77 -17.31
N ARG A 26 -9.16 11.42 -17.92
CA ARG A 26 -8.13 10.76 -18.69
C ARG A 26 -7.38 9.88 -17.71
N SER A 27 -7.67 8.58 -17.72
CA SER A 27 -6.88 7.59 -16.98
C SER A 27 -5.46 7.64 -17.52
N VAL A 28 -4.58 8.37 -16.83
CA VAL A 28 -3.16 8.30 -17.10
C VAL A 28 -2.71 6.94 -16.60
N ILE A 29 -2.43 6.02 -17.53
CA ILE A 29 -1.74 4.77 -17.22
C ILE A 29 -0.37 5.19 -16.69
N ARG A 30 -0.22 5.22 -15.36
CA ARG A 30 1.09 5.37 -14.73
C ARG A 30 1.88 4.10 -15.00
N ALA A 31 3.03 4.24 -15.65
CA ALA A 31 3.97 3.14 -15.82
C ALA A 31 4.29 2.56 -14.43
N ARG A 32 4.25 1.23 -14.30
CA ARG A 32 4.71 0.54 -13.09
C ARG A 32 6.21 0.78 -13.00
N VAL A 33 6.65 1.38 -11.88
CA VAL A 33 8.07 1.56 -11.62
C VAL A 33 8.54 0.26 -10.98
N GLU A 34 9.35 -0.52 -11.69
CA GLU A 34 9.97 -1.69 -11.09
C GLU A 34 10.89 -1.26 -9.93
N PRO A 35 10.83 -1.94 -8.78
CA PRO A 35 11.69 -1.64 -7.65
C PRO A 35 13.15 -1.92 -8.00
N SER A 36 14.07 -1.18 -7.37
CA SER A 36 15.49 -1.41 -7.55
C SER A 36 15.91 -2.80 -7.03
N GLU A 37 16.83 -3.48 -7.73
CA GLU A 37 17.35 -4.79 -7.30
C GLU A 37 17.92 -4.73 -5.88
N LYS A 38 18.52 -3.59 -5.51
CA LYS A 38 19.01 -3.32 -4.16
C LYS A 38 17.90 -3.37 -3.12
N SER A 39 16.77 -2.72 -3.37
CA SER A 39 15.65 -2.72 -2.43
C SER A 39 14.95 -4.05 -2.35
N VAL A 40 14.84 -4.78 -3.47
CA VAL A 40 14.35 -6.17 -3.48
C VAL A 40 15.24 -7.06 -2.60
N GLU A 41 16.57 -6.97 -2.74
CA GLU A 41 17.50 -7.77 -1.94
C GLU A 41 17.45 -7.40 -0.45
N ILE A 42 17.30 -6.12 -0.12
CA ILE A 42 17.11 -5.67 1.27
C ILE A 42 15.83 -6.27 1.84
N MET A 43 14.72 -6.21 1.11
CA MET A 43 13.42 -6.74 1.57
C MET A 43 13.40 -8.26 1.62
N ARG A 44 14.13 -8.95 0.73
CA ARG A 44 14.34 -10.40 0.77
C ARG A 44 15.04 -10.82 2.06
N LYS A 45 16.22 -10.26 2.34
CA LYS A 45 16.99 -10.55 3.57
C LYS A 45 16.21 -10.22 4.84
N PHE A 46 15.52 -9.08 4.84
CA PHE A 46 14.62 -8.70 5.93
C PHE A 46 13.56 -9.78 6.18
N SER A 47 12.92 -10.26 5.11
CA SER A 47 11.83 -11.25 5.21
C SER A 47 12.34 -12.57 5.79
N GLU A 48 13.48 -13.08 5.30
CA GLU A 48 14.06 -14.32 5.84
C GLU A 48 14.49 -14.18 7.31
N GLN A 49 15.11 -13.04 7.66
CA GLN A 49 15.51 -12.77 9.03
C GLN A 49 14.29 -12.67 9.95
N TYR A 50 13.23 -12.00 9.51
CA TYR A 50 12.03 -11.80 10.31
C TYR A 50 11.20 -13.08 10.45
N ALA A 51 11.11 -13.91 9.40
CA ALA A 51 10.48 -15.22 9.44
C ALA A 51 11.15 -16.11 10.51
N ARG A 52 12.49 -16.21 10.47
CA ARG A 52 13.29 -16.91 11.49
C ARG A 52 13.07 -16.37 12.90
N LYS A 53 13.07 -15.04 13.06
CA LYS A 53 12.92 -14.39 14.37
C LYS A 53 11.52 -14.58 14.98
N SER A 54 10.49 -14.56 14.13
CA SER A 54 9.09 -14.65 14.58
C SER A 54 8.56 -16.08 14.64
N GLY A 55 9.31 -17.07 14.14
CA GLY A 55 8.86 -18.45 14.02
C GLY A 55 7.70 -18.58 13.04
N THR A 56 7.75 -17.82 11.94
CA THR A 56 6.78 -17.88 10.85
C THR A 56 7.42 -18.40 9.58
N TYR A 57 6.59 -18.81 8.63
CA TYR A 57 6.99 -19.45 7.39
C TYR A 57 6.40 -18.71 6.20
N PHE A 58 7.04 -18.86 5.05
CA PHE A 58 6.52 -18.32 3.80
C PHE A 58 5.35 -19.16 3.29
N CYS A 59 4.54 -18.56 2.42
CA CYS A 59 3.49 -19.28 1.72
C CYS A 59 4.07 -20.47 0.92
N VAL A 60 3.29 -21.54 0.80
CA VAL A 60 3.59 -22.67 -0.10
C VAL A 60 3.79 -22.19 -1.55
N ASP A 61 3.05 -21.17 -1.96
CA ASP A 61 3.24 -20.49 -3.23
C ASP A 61 4.28 -19.35 -3.10
N LYS A 62 5.45 -19.57 -3.71
CA LYS A 62 6.54 -18.58 -3.74
C LYS A 62 6.22 -17.37 -4.60
N GLY A 63 5.25 -17.45 -5.50
CA GLY A 63 4.74 -16.31 -6.26
C GLY A 63 4.15 -15.24 -5.35
N VAL A 64 3.32 -15.64 -4.37
CA VAL A 64 2.76 -14.73 -3.35
C VAL A 64 3.88 -14.03 -2.58
N THR A 65 4.84 -14.82 -2.08
CA THR A 65 6.00 -14.30 -1.34
C THR A 65 6.80 -13.29 -2.16
N SER A 66 7.05 -13.60 -3.44
CA SER A 66 7.83 -12.76 -4.36
C SER A 66 7.14 -11.44 -4.68
N VAL A 67 5.83 -11.47 -4.98
CA VAL A 67 5.04 -10.27 -5.27
C VAL A 67 4.99 -9.33 -4.07
N VAL A 68 4.82 -9.87 -2.86
CA VAL A 68 4.81 -9.06 -1.64
C VAL A 68 6.17 -8.43 -1.37
N ILE A 69 7.27 -9.17 -1.52
CA ILE A 69 8.63 -8.63 -1.37
C ILE A 69 8.89 -7.50 -2.37
N LYS A 70 8.48 -7.67 -3.64
CA LYS A 70 8.57 -6.61 -4.65
C LYS A 70 7.75 -5.37 -4.27
N GLY A 71 6.49 -5.53 -3.85
CA GLY A 71 5.65 -4.41 -3.44
C GLY A 71 6.19 -3.66 -2.23
N LEU A 72 6.77 -4.38 -1.26
CA LEU A 72 7.47 -3.77 -0.13
C LEU A 72 8.71 -2.99 -0.58
N ALA A 73 9.47 -3.51 -1.55
CA ALA A 73 10.62 -2.83 -2.12
C ALA A 73 10.22 -1.57 -2.90
N GLU A 74 9.13 -1.61 -3.66
CA GLU A 74 8.59 -0.47 -4.41
C GLU A 74 8.16 0.66 -3.46
N HIS A 75 7.45 0.32 -2.37
CA HIS A 75 7.10 1.29 -1.34
C HIS A 75 8.33 1.83 -0.60
N LYS A 76 9.35 1.00 -0.38
CA LYS A 76 10.62 1.46 0.18
C LYS A 76 11.30 2.49 -0.72
N ASP A 77 11.32 2.27 -2.03
CA ASP A 77 11.94 3.18 -3.00
C ASP A 77 11.13 4.48 -3.16
N SER A 78 9.80 4.40 -3.18
CA SER A 78 8.92 5.55 -3.43
C SER A 78 8.57 6.37 -2.17
N LEU A 79 8.38 5.71 -1.02
CA LEU A 79 7.94 6.33 0.24
C LEU A 79 9.06 6.42 1.28
N GLY A 80 10.20 5.74 1.06
CA GLY A 80 11.29 5.61 2.03
C GLY A 80 11.06 4.53 3.10
N ALA A 81 9.85 3.98 3.19
CA ALA A 81 9.46 2.96 4.17
C ALA A 81 8.72 1.78 3.49
N PRO A 82 8.90 0.54 3.97
CA PRO A 82 8.27 -0.63 3.37
C PRO A 82 6.79 -0.74 3.80
N LEU A 83 5.95 0.16 3.31
CA LEU A 83 4.52 0.18 3.58
C LEU A 83 3.85 -1.10 3.05
N CYS A 84 2.93 -1.70 3.81
CA CYS A 84 2.27 -2.94 3.43
C CYS A 84 1.56 -2.84 2.05
N PRO A 85 1.91 -3.67 1.04
CA PRO A 85 1.40 -3.53 -0.33
C PRO A 85 -0.01 -4.10 -0.54
N CYS A 86 -0.48 -4.97 0.35
CA CYS A 86 -1.80 -5.62 0.24
C CYS A 86 -2.92 -4.80 0.86
N ARG A 87 -2.76 -3.48 0.98
CA ARG A 87 -3.78 -2.57 1.50
C ARG A 87 -3.94 -1.36 0.58
N HIS A 88 -5.15 -0.84 0.56
CA HIS A 88 -5.44 0.46 -0.03
C HIS A 88 -5.24 1.57 1.03
N TYR A 89 -4.70 2.71 0.59
CA TYR A 89 -4.49 3.88 1.43
C TYR A 89 -4.90 5.12 0.63
N ASP A 90 -5.58 6.06 1.30
CA ASP A 90 -5.92 7.35 0.70
C ASP A 90 -4.67 8.23 0.54
N ASP A 91 -3.82 8.28 1.57
CA ASP A 91 -2.52 8.96 1.54
C ASP A 91 -1.39 8.02 2.02
N LYS A 92 -0.65 7.46 1.05
CA LYS A 92 0.48 6.57 1.32
C LYS A 92 1.63 7.26 2.08
N HIS A 93 1.86 8.55 1.87
CA HIS A 93 2.97 9.25 2.53
C HIS A 93 2.66 9.51 4.00
N ALA A 94 1.42 9.89 4.32
CA ALA A 94 0.98 10.05 5.70
C ALA A 94 1.07 8.72 6.48
N GLU A 95 0.61 7.62 5.89
CA GLU A 95 0.64 6.28 6.52
C GLU A 95 2.07 5.76 6.70
N ALA A 96 2.95 5.98 5.70
CA ALA A 96 4.36 5.65 5.82
C ALA A 96 5.05 6.44 6.94
N GLY A 97 4.65 7.70 7.14
CA GLY A 97 5.14 8.55 8.23
C GLY A 97 4.64 8.11 9.62
N GLN A 98 3.37 7.69 9.73
CA GLN A 98 2.82 7.16 10.98
C GLN A 98 3.41 5.80 11.36
N GLY A 99 3.66 4.95 10.36
CA GLY A 99 4.36 3.69 10.52
C GLY A 99 3.55 2.53 11.10
N PHE A 100 2.24 2.67 11.29
CA PHE A 100 1.37 1.57 11.73
C PHE A 100 1.43 0.37 10.75
N TRP A 101 1.41 0.68 9.46
CA TRP A 101 1.43 -0.30 8.36
C TRP A 101 2.81 -0.52 7.72
N ASN A 102 3.86 0.09 8.27
CA ASN A 102 5.23 -0.19 7.82
C ASN A 102 5.61 -1.60 8.25
N CYS A 103 6.10 -2.40 7.31
CA CYS A 103 6.45 -3.79 7.55
C CYS A 103 7.67 -3.89 8.50
N PRO A 104 7.61 -4.66 9.61
CA PRO A 104 6.47 -5.48 10.06
C PRO A 104 5.40 -4.62 10.76
N CYS A 105 4.17 -4.67 10.24
CA CYS A 105 3.06 -3.85 10.71
C CYS A 105 2.64 -4.20 12.15
N VAL A 106 1.85 -3.32 12.78
CA VAL A 106 1.36 -3.53 14.16
C VAL A 106 0.68 -4.90 14.36
N PRO A 107 -0.28 -5.34 13.52
CA PRO A 107 -0.90 -6.67 13.67
C PRO A 107 0.10 -7.83 13.62
N MET A 108 1.11 -7.73 12.74
CA MET A 108 2.15 -8.75 12.64
C MET A 108 3.01 -8.80 13.92
N ARG A 109 3.37 -7.63 14.47
CA ARG A 109 4.21 -7.54 15.67
C ARG A 109 3.51 -8.01 16.94
N GLU A 110 2.22 -7.69 17.08
CA GLU A 110 1.46 -7.96 18.30
C GLU A 110 0.82 -9.36 18.30
N ARG A 111 0.32 -9.80 17.13
CA ARG A 111 -0.54 -10.99 17.01
C ARG A 111 -0.06 -12.02 15.98
N LYS A 112 1.04 -11.74 15.27
CA LYS A 112 1.52 -12.55 14.12
C LYS A 112 0.50 -12.66 12.98
N GLU A 113 -0.35 -11.65 12.83
CA GLU A 113 -1.34 -11.59 11.76
C GLU A 113 -0.77 -10.87 10.53
N CYS A 114 -0.48 -11.60 9.46
CA CYS A 114 0.03 -11.05 8.20
C CYS A 114 -1.00 -11.20 7.07
N HIS A 115 -1.74 -10.14 6.76
CA HIS A 115 -2.70 -10.15 5.65
C HIS A 115 -2.07 -10.46 4.29
N CYS A 116 -0.80 -10.09 4.09
CA CYS A 116 -0.08 -10.33 2.84
C CYS A 116 0.29 -11.80 2.61
N MET A 117 0.08 -12.68 3.59
CA MET A 117 0.55 -14.08 3.58
C MET A 117 2.07 -14.21 3.41
N LEU A 118 2.84 -13.18 3.81
CA LEU A 118 4.29 -13.23 3.84
C LEU A 118 4.81 -13.93 5.09
N PHE A 119 4.17 -13.74 6.24
CA PHE A 119 4.57 -14.37 7.49
C PHE A 119 3.39 -15.17 8.04
N LEU A 120 3.41 -16.47 7.78
CA LEU A 120 2.34 -17.39 8.20
C LEU A 120 2.79 -18.19 9.41
N THR A 121 1.88 -18.38 10.37
CA THR A 121 2.11 -19.29 11.50
C THR A 121 2.06 -20.74 11.00
N PRO A 122 2.76 -21.68 11.67
CA PRO A 122 2.86 -23.08 11.20
C PRO A 122 1.52 -23.83 11.15
N ASP A 123 0.48 -23.31 11.84
CA ASP A 123 -0.89 -23.81 11.84
C ASP A 123 -1.74 -23.28 10.67
N ASN A 124 -1.21 -22.35 9.87
CA ASN A 124 -1.93 -21.83 8.70
C ASN A 124 -1.89 -22.84 7.53
N ASP A 125 -3.03 -23.11 6.90
CA ASP A 125 -3.15 -24.08 5.79
C ASP A 125 -2.26 -23.77 4.58
N PHE A 126 -1.87 -22.50 4.39
CA PHE A 126 -1.00 -22.06 3.30
C PHE A 126 0.46 -21.90 3.72
N ALA A 127 0.81 -22.18 4.99
CA ALA A 127 2.19 -22.13 5.44
C ALA A 127 2.99 -23.28 4.82
N GLY A 128 4.06 -22.94 4.11
CA GLY A 128 5.09 -23.90 3.74
C GLY A 128 6.01 -24.22 4.90
N GLN A 129 7.12 -24.89 4.61
CA GLN A 129 8.18 -25.18 5.58
C GLN A 129 9.39 -24.25 5.43
N ASP A 130 9.42 -23.42 4.38
CA ASP A 130 10.58 -22.59 4.08
C ASP A 130 10.52 -21.23 4.77
N GLN A 131 11.68 -20.81 5.26
CA GLN A 131 11.95 -19.45 5.76
C GLN A 131 13.01 -18.75 4.91
N THR A 132 13.29 -19.29 3.73
CA THR A 132 14.28 -18.82 2.78
C THR A 132 13.63 -18.65 1.41
N ILE A 133 14.10 -17.66 0.67
CA ILE A 133 13.73 -17.43 -0.73
C ILE A 133 14.92 -16.81 -1.45
N SER A 134 15.31 -17.44 -2.56
CA SER A 134 16.42 -17.00 -3.39
C SER A 134 16.03 -15.82 -4.29
N THR A 135 17.02 -15.04 -4.70
CA THR A 135 16.80 -13.93 -5.64
C THR A 135 16.30 -14.44 -7.00
N ASP A 136 16.72 -15.64 -7.40
CA ASP A 136 16.29 -16.28 -8.65
C ASP A 136 14.82 -16.70 -8.60
N GLU A 137 14.33 -17.22 -7.47
CA GLU A 137 12.91 -17.52 -7.27
C GLU A 137 12.04 -16.26 -7.37
N ILE A 138 12.51 -15.15 -6.79
CA ILE A 138 11.81 -13.85 -6.88
C ILE A 138 11.75 -13.39 -8.33
N LYS A 139 12.88 -13.45 -9.06
CA LYS A 139 12.96 -13.04 -10.47
C LYS A 139 12.07 -13.92 -11.35
N ALA A 140 12.15 -15.24 -11.21
CA ALA A 140 11.36 -16.19 -11.99
C ALA A 140 9.86 -16.01 -11.77
N SER A 141 9.43 -15.84 -10.52
CA SER A 141 8.00 -15.72 -10.18
C SER A 141 7.38 -14.39 -10.58
N THR A 142 8.19 -13.38 -10.90
CA THR A 142 7.74 -12.02 -11.21
C THR A 142 8.13 -11.55 -12.60
N ALA A 143 8.69 -12.44 -13.44
CA ALA A 143 9.14 -12.12 -14.79
C ALA A 143 7.99 -11.74 -15.74
N ASN A 144 6.74 -12.09 -15.42
CA ASN A 144 5.55 -11.88 -16.25
C ASN A 144 4.54 -10.87 -15.65
N LEU A 145 4.94 -10.10 -14.62
CA LEU A 145 4.08 -9.10 -13.95
C LEU A 145 4.24 -7.68 -14.53
#